data_AF-A0A815EYH2-F1
#
_entry.id   AF-A0A815EYH2-F1
#
_cell.length_a   1.000
_cell.length_b   1.000
_cell.length_c   1.000
_cell.angle_alpha   90.00
_cell.angle_beta   90.00
_cell.angle_gamma   90.00
#
_symmetry.space_group_name_H-M   'P 1'
#
loop_
_entity.id
_entity.type
_entity.pdbx_description
1 polymer ?
#
loop_
_entity_poly.entity_id
_entity_poly.type
_entity_poly.pdbx_seq_one_letter_code
_entity_poly.pdbx_strand_id
1 'polypeptide(L)'
;MASSKCPIDNCKRNSDTFCDHCQGYICTKHYIEHIKAENVKLTFVSDELDSIANSLNEFSMTDFTFEQIEQWREKSHRRIDEIFIEKTQQMKAHIGQKIINQIKELRELSLQVKELMDEGDASFKQIEHIKRSIDEHRQQCEQLKSFDFFQVNVNAINLEITFLDQKLFIGNGTTNLDINLQSNTRWISTADFHRCCANLSPTITIIQSQDNGYLFGGYTSMSWAPLKNYINDPNHPFLFTLTNPHGIPPTKYFNKMSTYAIYTHKSYGPTFGAGHDIYICNNSNINKNSSINFPHSYFDTTNQGSNTFTGNKAFRTRDIEVYQLVQM
;
A
#
# COMPACT_ATOMS: atom_id res chain seq x y z
N MET A 1 -26.64 -47.36 56.29
CA MET A 1 -26.71 -47.73 54.87
C MET A 1 -25.64 -48.76 54.61
N ALA A 2 -26.01 -49.94 54.11
CA ALA A 2 -25.05 -51.01 53.85
C ALA A 2 -24.06 -50.52 52.79
N SER A 3 -22.78 -50.47 53.15
CA SER A 3 -21.71 -50.14 52.23
C SER A 3 -21.59 -51.28 51.22
N SER A 4 -22.14 -51.10 50.02
CA SER A 4 -21.98 -52.05 48.91
C SER A 4 -20.50 -52.15 48.52
N LYS A 5 -20.04 -53.36 48.19
CA LYS A 5 -18.69 -53.56 47.65
C LYS A 5 -18.63 -53.09 46.21
N CYS A 6 -17.49 -52.58 45.80
CA CYS A 6 -17.25 -52.21 44.40
C CYS A 6 -17.49 -53.44 43.50
N PRO A 7 -18.28 -53.31 42.41
CA PRO A 7 -18.66 -54.43 41.55
C PRO A 7 -17.55 -54.90 40.61
N ILE A 8 -16.37 -54.26 40.61
CA ILE A 8 -15.22 -54.69 39.80
C ILE A 8 -14.51 -55.87 40.46
N ASP A 9 -14.26 -56.91 39.67
CA ASP A 9 -13.60 -58.13 40.13
C ASP A 9 -12.29 -57.87 40.88
N ASN A 10 -12.09 -58.62 41.97
CA ASN A 10 -10.95 -58.50 42.88
C ASN A 10 -10.81 -57.13 43.61
N CYS A 11 -11.81 -56.25 43.54
CA CYS A 11 -11.83 -55.03 44.32
C CYS A 11 -12.29 -55.28 45.77
N LYS A 12 -11.46 -54.92 46.75
CA LYS A 12 -11.82 -54.99 48.19
C LYS A 12 -12.43 -53.69 48.72
N ARG A 13 -12.55 -52.65 47.89
CA ARG A 13 -13.03 -51.32 48.30
C ARG A 13 -14.55 -51.25 48.26
N ASN A 14 -15.10 -50.35 49.06
CA ASN A 14 -16.51 -50.02 49.03
C ASN A 14 -16.82 -49.13 47.84
N SER A 15 -18.00 -49.28 47.28
CA SER A 15 -18.52 -48.35 46.28
C SER A 15 -18.94 -47.06 46.97
N ASP A 16 -18.45 -45.93 46.49
CA ASP A 16 -18.64 -44.61 47.11
C ASP A 16 -18.93 -43.51 46.07
N THR A 17 -18.78 -43.82 44.78
CA THR A 17 -18.91 -42.86 43.68
C THR A 17 -19.89 -43.41 42.63
N PHE A 18 -20.87 -42.62 42.24
CA PHE A 18 -21.80 -42.96 41.16
C PHE A 18 -21.20 -42.55 39.80
N CYS A 19 -21.27 -43.44 38.82
CA CYS A 19 -20.83 -43.17 37.46
C CYS A 19 -22.03 -43.07 36.53
N ASP A 20 -22.33 -41.88 36.01
CA ASP A 20 -23.42 -41.66 35.06
C ASP A 20 -23.22 -42.42 33.74
N HIS A 21 -21.97 -42.64 33.31
CA HIS A 21 -21.69 -43.42 32.11
C HIS A 21 -22.07 -44.91 32.27
N CYS A 22 -21.79 -45.49 33.44
CA CYS A 22 -22.04 -46.91 33.71
C CYS A 22 -23.34 -47.16 34.48
N GLN A 23 -24.08 -46.09 34.85
CA GLN A 23 -25.32 -46.11 35.62
C GLN A 23 -25.20 -46.96 36.90
N GLY A 24 -24.11 -46.81 37.65
CA GLY A 24 -23.83 -47.63 38.83
C GLY A 24 -22.78 -47.07 39.78
N TYR A 25 -22.77 -47.60 41.01
CA TYR A 25 -21.83 -47.22 42.06
C TYR A 25 -20.54 -48.05 42.00
N ILE A 26 -19.39 -47.37 41.90
CA ILE A 26 -18.05 -47.96 41.92
C ILE A 26 -17.18 -47.24 42.96
N CYS A 27 -16.01 -47.79 43.29
CA CYS A 27 -15.09 -47.10 44.20
C CYS A 27 -14.37 -45.95 43.47
N THR A 28 -14.02 -44.90 44.20
CA THR A 28 -13.36 -43.68 43.69
C THR A 28 -12.15 -43.99 42.79
N LYS A 29 -11.34 -45.01 43.15
CA LYS A 29 -10.17 -45.41 42.33
C LYS A 29 -10.58 -45.91 40.95
N HIS A 30 -11.55 -46.82 40.89
CA HIS A 30 -12.01 -47.38 39.62
C HIS A 30 -12.83 -46.37 38.80
N TYR A 31 -13.51 -45.44 39.46
CA TYR A 31 -14.12 -44.30 38.78
C TYR A 31 -13.08 -43.43 38.07
N ILE A 32 -11.97 -43.12 38.74
CA ILE A 32 -10.87 -42.35 38.14
C ILE A 32 -10.21 -43.13 37.00
N GLU A 33 -9.97 -44.44 37.15
CA GLU A 33 -9.39 -45.27 36.09
C GLU A 33 -10.33 -45.38 34.88
N HIS A 34 -11.64 -45.52 35.10
CA HIS A 34 -12.66 -45.52 34.07
C HIS A 34 -12.72 -44.19 33.30
N ILE A 35 -12.77 -43.05 34.01
CA ILE A 35 -12.74 -41.72 33.40
C ILE A 35 -11.45 -41.50 32.62
N LYS A 36 -10.30 -41.94 33.15
CA LYS A 36 -9.03 -41.85 32.43
C LYS A 36 -9.07 -42.64 31.13
N ALA A 37 -9.62 -43.85 31.13
CA ALA A 37 -9.76 -44.68 29.94
C ALA A 37 -10.72 -44.05 28.91
N GLU A 38 -11.85 -43.50 29.35
CA GLU A 38 -12.80 -42.81 28.47
C GLU A 38 -12.24 -41.50 27.91
N ASN A 39 -11.50 -40.73 28.72
CA ASN A 39 -10.86 -39.49 28.29
C ASN A 39 -9.73 -39.69 27.28
N VAL A 40 -9.24 -40.92 27.08
CA VAL A 40 -8.35 -41.23 25.93
C VAL A 40 -9.05 -40.90 24.61
N LYS A 41 -10.38 -40.99 24.52
CA LYS A 41 -11.11 -40.60 23.31
C LYS A 41 -10.99 -39.11 22.99
N LEU A 42 -10.76 -38.26 24.01
CA LEU A 42 -10.53 -36.82 23.81
C LEU A 42 -9.17 -36.53 23.16
N THR A 43 -8.18 -37.42 23.28
CA THR A 43 -6.89 -37.23 22.60
C THR A 43 -7.06 -37.38 21.10
N PHE A 44 -7.87 -38.35 20.64
CA PHE A 44 -8.21 -38.51 19.23
C PHE A 44 -8.93 -37.29 18.66
N VAL A 45 -9.88 -36.73 19.42
CA VAL A 45 -10.57 -35.50 19.02
C VAL A 45 -9.60 -34.32 18.96
N SER A 46 -8.65 -34.23 19.90
CA SER A 46 -7.60 -33.20 19.88
C SER A 46 -6.72 -33.34 18.64
N ASP A 47 -6.29 -34.57 18.32
CA ASP A 47 -5.44 -34.85 17.16
C ASP A 47 -6.18 -34.53 15.84
N GLU A 48 -7.48 -34.83 15.75
CA GLU A 48 -8.31 -34.44 14.61
C GLU A 48 -8.45 -32.91 14.49
N LEU A 49 -8.67 -32.21 15.61
CA LEU A 49 -8.73 -30.74 15.64
C LEU A 49 -7.40 -30.13 15.21
N ASP A 50 -6.27 -30.68 15.68
CA ASP A 50 -4.93 -30.23 15.30
C ASP A 50 -4.66 -30.52 13.82
N SER A 51 -5.10 -31.66 13.30
CA SER A 51 -5.01 -31.99 11.87
C SER A 51 -5.83 -31.03 11.00
N ILE A 52 -7.03 -30.66 11.44
CA ILE A 52 -7.87 -29.69 10.73
C ILE A 52 -7.23 -28.29 10.81
N ALA A 53 -6.73 -27.89 11.98
CA ALA A 53 -6.04 -26.61 12.17
C ALA A 53 -4.78 -26.51 11.31
N ASN A 54 -3.98 -27.58 11.23
CA ASN A 54 -2.81 -27.66 10.37
C ASN A 54 -3.20 -27.59 8.88
N SER A 55 -4.26 -28.30 8.48
CA SER A 55 -4.78 -28.24 7.10
C SER A 55 -5.26 -26.83 6.72
N LEU A 56 -5.86 -26.10 7.67
CA LEU A 56 -6.25 -24.70 7.49
C LEU A 56 -5.04 -23.75 7.46
N ASN A 57 -4.00 -24.02 8.25
CA ASN A 57 -2.76 -23.24 8.23
C ASN A 57 -1.95 -23.48 6.94
N GLU A 58 -2.02 -24.68 6.37
CA GLU A 58 -1.43 -25.01 5.07
C GLU A 58 -2.26 -24.49 3.89
N PHE A 59 -3.54 -24.13 4.11
CA PHE A 59 -4.41 -23.54 3.09
C PHE A 59 -3.99 -22.09 2.78
N SER A 60 -3.00 -21.98 1.90
CA SER A 60 -2.62 -20.76 1.19
C SER A 60 -3.79 -20.33 0.28
N MET A 61 -4.59 -19.37 0.73
CA MET A 61 -5.43 -18.52 -0.14
C MET A 61 -4.58 -17.72 -1.16
N THR A 62 -3.26 -17.82 -1.06
CA THR A 62 -2.28 -16.81 -1.45
C THR A 62 -1.68 -16.94 -2.84
N ASP A 63 -1.98 -17.99 -3.62
CA ASP A 63 -1.36 -18.14 -4.95
C ASP A 63 -2.26 -17.67 -6.10
N PHE A 64 -3.49 -18.19 -6.23
CA PHE A 64 -4.34 -17.91 -7.41
C PHE A 64 -5.03 -16.53 -7.39
N THR A 65 -5.38 -16.04 -6.19
CA THR A 65 -6.05 -14.72 -6.05
C THR A 65 -5.05 -13.57 -6.18
N PHE A 66 -3.85 -13.72 -5.60
CA PHE A 66 -2.78 -12.75 -5.75
C PHE A 66 -2.25 -12.70 -7.18
N GLU A 67 -2.16 -13.83 -7.88
CA GLU A 67 -1.73 -13.82 -9.27
C GLU A 67 -2.68 -12.98 -10.14
N GLN A 68 -4.00 -13.09 -9.94
CA GLN A 68 -4.97 -12.28 -10.68
C GLN A 68 -4.87 -10.78 -10.35
N ILE A 69 -4.64 -10.45 -9.07
CA ILE A 69 -4.46 -9.05 -8.63
C ILE A 69 -3.14 -8.49 -9.18
N GLU A 70 -2.05 -9.24 -9.13
CA GLU A 70 -0.76 -8.85 -9.72
C GLU A 70 -0.85 -8.68 -11.24
N GLN A 71 -1.54 -9.60 -11.93
CA GLN A 71 -1.79 -9.47 -13.36
C GLN A 71 -2.62 -8.21 -13.68
N TRP A 72 -3.65 -7.90 -12.88
CA TRP A 72 -4.42 -6.67 -13.04
C TRP A 72 -3.55 -5.44 -12.80
N ARG A 73 -2.70 -5.46 -11.77
CA ARG A 73 -1.75 -4.39 -11.44
C ARG A 73 -0.79 -4.12 -12.59
N GLU A 74 -0.15 -5.17 -13.13
CA GLU A 74 0.77 -5.04 -14.27
C GLU A 74 0.08 -4.53 -15.54
N LYS A 75 -1.15 -4.97 -15.81
CA LYS A 75 -1.93 -4.47 -16.96
C LYS A 75 -2.31 -3.01 -16.78
N SER A 76 -2.71 -2.62 -15.57
CA SER A 76 -3.07 -1.25 -15.24
C SER A 76 -1.88 -0.30 -15.38
N HIS A 77 -0.71 -0.66 -14.86
CA HIS A 77 0.52 0.12 -15.05
C HIS A 77 0.88 0.30 -16.52
N ARG A 78 0.88 -0.78 -17.31
CA ARG A 78 1.11 -0.70 -18.76
C ARG A 78 0.13 0.24 -19.45
N ARG A 79 -1.14 0.17 -19.08
CA ARG A 79 -2.18 1.02 -19.67
C ARG A 79 -1.96 2.50 -19.35
N ILE A 80 -1.53 2.82 -18.13
CA ILE A 80 -1.17 4.19 -17.74
C ILE A 80 -0.03 4.71 -18.62
N ASP A 81 1.03 3.92 -18.79
CA ASP A 81 2.19 4.30 -19.60
C ASP A 81 1.80 4.52 -21.07
N GLU A 82 0.97 3.65 -21.64
CA GLU A 82 0.43 3.80 -23.00
C GLU A 82 -0.35 5.11 -23.16
N ILE A 83 -1.27 5.41 -22.25
CA ILE A 83 -2.07 6.64 -22.27
C ILE A 83 -1.15 7.86 -22.15
N PHE A 84 -0.16 7.82 -21.25
CA PHE A 84 0.80 8.90 -21.08
C PHE A 84 1.58 9.17 -22.38
N ILE A 85 2.09 8.13 -23.03
CA ILE A 85 2.82 8.24 -24.30
C ILE A 85 1.90 8.79 -25.38
N GLU A 86 0.70 8.22 -25.54
CA GLU A 86 -0.28 8.63 -26.55
C GLU A 86 -0.66 10.11 -26.39
N LYS A 87 -1.02 10.54 -25.17
CA LYS A 87 -1.41 11.93 -24.91
C LYS A 87 -0.25 12.90 -25.04
N THR A 88 0.95 12.51 -24.63
CA THR A 88 2.16 13.31 -24.84
C THR A 88 2.44 13.51 -26.32
N GLN A 89 2.31 12.46 -27.14
CA GLN A 89 2.51 12.54 -28.59
C GLN A 89 1.42 13.39 -29.27
N GLN A 90 0.15 13.18 -28.93
CA GLN A 90 -0.96 14.00 -29.45
C GLN A 90 -0.75 15.48 -29.12
N MET A 91 -0.34 15.80 -27.89
CA MET A 91 -0.06 17.16 -27.47
C MET A 91 1.12 17.77 -28.24
N LYS A 92 2.23 17.05 -28.36
CA LYS A 92 3.40 17.49 -29.14
C LYS A 92 3.05 17.74 -30.61
N ALA A 93 2.24 16.87 -31.21
CA ALA A 93 1.79 17.03 -32.59
C ALA A 93 0.91 18.27 -32.76
N HIS A 94 -0.07 18.45 -31.86
CA HIS A 94 -0.98 19.59 -31.93
C HIS A 94 -0.28 20.94 -31.73
N ILE A 95 0.58 21.05 -30.70
CA ILE A 95 1.37 22.26 -30.43
C ILE A 95 2.39 22.47 -31.55
N GLY A 96 3.09 21.41 -31.97
CA GLY A 96 4.08 21.47 -33.04
C GLY A 96 3.48 21.99 -34.34
N GLN A 97 2.28 21.54 -34.72
CA GLN A 97 1.60 22.03 -35.92
C GLN A 97 1.26 23.52 -35.83
N LYS A 98 0.79 24.00 -34.67
CA LYS A 98 0.52 25.43 -34.45
C LYS A 98 1.78 26.27 -34.58
N ILE A 99 2.90 25.82 -34.00
CA ILE A 99 4.21 26.50 -34.11
C ILE A 99 4.66 26.54 -35.58
N ILE A 100 4.55 25.42 -36.30
CA ILE A 100 4.93 25.36 -37.73
C ILE A 100 4.10 26.36 -38.55
N ASN A 101 2.80 26.46 -38.31
CA ASN A 101 1.94 27.41 -39.01
C ASN A 101 2.34 28.86 -38.72
N GLN A 102 2.59 29.21 -37.45
CA GLN A 102 3.03 30.57 -37.09
C GLN A 102 4.39 30.94 -37.72
N ILE A 103 5.35 30.00 -37.75
CA ILE A 103 6.64 30.21 -38.42
C ILE A 103 6.43 30.47 -39.92
N LYS A 104 5.46 29.80 -40.55
CA LYS A 104 5.15 30.00 -41.96
C LYS A 104 4.58 31.39 -42.22
N GLU A 105 3.61 31.83 -41.43
CA GLU A 105 3.01 33.17 -41.53
C GLU A 105 4.05 34.29 -41.33
N LEU A 106 4.95 34.14 -40.35
CA LEU A 106 6.05 35.08 -40.13
C LEU A 106 7.05 35.12 -41.31
N ARG A 107 7.29 33.99 -41.98
CA ARG A 107 8.14 33.96 -43.19
C ARG A 107 7.48 34.67 -44.36
N GLU A 108 6.17 34.51 -44.53
CA GLU A 108 5.40 35.22 -45.57
C GLU A 108 5.42 36.73 -45.33
N LEU A 109 5.23 37.19 -44.08
CA LEU A 109 5.39 38.59 -43.70
C LEU A 109 6.81 39.12 -43.98
N SER A 110 7.84 38.32 -43.68
CA SER A 110 9.23 38.70 -43.98
C SER A 110 9.50 38.84 -45.48
N LEU A 111 8.83 38.06 -46.32
CA LEU A 111 8.95 38.17 -47.78
C LEU A 111 8.28 39.44 -48.28
N GLN A 112 7.07 39.75 -47.80
CA GLN A 112 6.37 41.00 -48.14
C GLN A 112 7.18 42.24 -47.75
N VAL A 113 7.81 42.24 -46.57
CA VAL A 113 8.70 43.34 -46.15
C VAL A 113 9.86 43.50 -47.13
N LYS A 114 10.44 42.39 -47.59
CA LYS A 114 11.57 42.41 -48.52
C LYS A 114 11.17 42.96 -49.90
N GLU A 115 10.04 42.51 -50.44
CA GLU A 115 9.50 43.00 -51.71
C GLU A 115 9.28 44.52 -51.66
N LEU A 116 8.65 45.03 -50.59
CA LEU A 116 8.43 46.46 -50.42
C LEU A 116 9.73 47.28 -50.27
N MET A 117 10.78 46.70 -49.69
CA MET A 117 12.09 47.35 -49.62
C MET A 117 12.78 47.38 -50.99
N ASP A 118 12.64 46.32 -51.78
CA ASP A 118 13.23 46.20 -53.11
C ASP A 118 12.52 47.15 -54.11
N GLU A 119 11.20 47.33 -53.99
CA GLU A 119 10.41 48.28 -54.79
C GLU A 119 10.72 49.75 -54.44
N GLY A 120 11.01 50.03 -53.16
CA GLY A 120 11.47 51.35 -52.71
C GLY A 120 10.39 52.43 -52.58
N ASP A 121 9.11 52.10 -52.76
CA ASP A 121 7.98 53.04 -52.77
C ASP A 121 6.83 52.65 -51.82
N ALA A 122 7.14 51.87 -50.77
CA ALA A 122 6.16 51.38 -49.79
C ALA A 122 5.24 52.50 -49.23
N SER A 123 3.93 52.32 -49.35
CA SER A 123 2.95 53.27 -48.82
C SER A 123 2.85 53.22 -47.30
N PHE A 124 2.46 54.35 -46.69
CA PHE A 124 2.20 54.42 -45.25
C PHE A 124 1.21 53.35 -44.76
N LYS A 125 0.17 53.04 -45.56
CA LYS A 125 -0.82 52.01 -45.25
C LYS A 125 -0.23 50.60 -45.22
N GLN A 126 0.70 50.29 -46.13
CA GLN A 126 1.39 48.99 -46.15
C GLN A 126 2.30 48.84 -44.93
N ILE A 127 3.03 49.89 -44.57
CA ILE A 127 3.90 49.90 -43.38
C ILE A 127 3.08 49.72 -42.09
N GLU A 128 1.95 50.43 -41.94
CA GLU A 128 1.07 50.24 -40.79
C GLU A 128 0.48 48.83 -40.72
N HIS A 129 0.05 48.28 -41.87
CA HIS A 129 -0.50 46.93 -41.92
C HIS A 129 0.51 45.89 -41.41
N ILE A 130 1.76 45.96 -41.89
CA ILE A 130 2.83 45.05 -41.48
C ILE A 130 3.15 45.20 -39.98
N LYS A 131 3.24 46.44 -39.48
CA LYS A 131 3.48 46.68 -38.04
C LYS A 131 2.40 46.04 -37.18
N ARG A 132 1.13 46.22 -37.54
CA ARG A 132 0.01 45.60 -36.83
C ARG A 132 0.09 44.07 -36.86
N SER A 133 0.35 43.49 -38.03
CA SER A 133 0.50 42.03 -38.15
C SER A 133 1.65 41.48 -37.30
N ILE A 134 2.78 42.20 -37.19
CA ILE A 134 3.89 41.82 -36.30
C ILE A 134 3.47 41.87 -34.83
N ASP A 135 2.77 42.92 -34.41
CA ASP A 135 2.30 43.06 -33.03
C ASP A 135 1.29 41.97 -32.64
N GLU A 136 0.38 41.62 -33.56
CA GLU A 136 -0.57 40.52 -33.38
C GLU A 136 0.15 39.16 -33.18
N HIS A 137 1.13 38.84 -34.04
CA HIS A 137 1.91 37.60 -33.90
C HIS A 137 2.77 37.58 -32.63
N ARG A 138 3.30 38.75 -32.21
CA ARG A 138 4.04 38.89 -30.95
C ARG A 138 3.15 38.58 -29.75
N GLN A 139 1.91 39.10 -29.74
CA GLN A 139 0.97 38.85 -28.65
C GLN A 139 0.57 37.36 -28.57
N GLN A 140 0.35 36.71 -29.72
CA GLN A 140 0.07 35.27 -29.77
C GLN A 140 1.27 34.43 -29.28
N CYS A 141 2.50 34.81 -29.60
CA CYS A 141 3.70 34.16 -29.09
C CYS A 141 3.81 34.24 -27.56
N GLU A 142 3.44 35.38 -26.95
CA GLU A 142 3.43 35.52 -25.50
C GLU A 142 2.34 34.67 -24.84
N GLN A 143 1.17 34.53 -25.46
CA GLN A 143 0.12 33.63 -24.98
C GLN A 143 0.55 32.15 -25.00
N LEU A 144 1.29 31.72 -26.03
CA LEU A 144 1.83 30.35 -26.13
C LEU A 144 2.90 30.03 -25.07
N LYS A 145 3.57 31.05 -24.51
CA LYS A 145 4.53 30.89 -23.41
C LYS A 145 3.85 30.77 -22.05
N SER A 146 2.59 31.16 -21.92
CA SER A 146 1.82 30.96 -20.69
C SER A 146 1.43 29.48 -20.58
N PHE A 147 1.75 28.84 -19.46
CA PHE A 147 1.55 27.39 -19.25
C PHE A 147 0.09 26.98 -19.01
N ASP A 148 -0.88 27.90 -19.13
CA ASP A 148 -2.26 27.74 -18.64
C ASP A 148 -3.28 27.27 -19.70
N PHE A 149 -2.85 26.77 -20.86
CA PHE A 149 -3.76 26.42 -21.96
C PHE A 149 -4.33 24.99 -21.92
N PHE A 150 -4.00 24.17 -20.92
CA PHE A 150 -4.59 22.84 -20.78
C PHE A 150 -4.89 22.45 -19.33
N GLN A 151 -5.93 21.65 -19.16
CA GLN A 151 -6.34 21.06 -17.89
C GLN A 151 -6.19 19.54 -17.98
N VAL A 152 -5.45 18.95 -17.04
CA VAL A 152 -5.35 17.49 -16.91
C VAL A 152 -6.32 17.05 -15.83
N ASN A 153 -7.31 16.25 -16.22
CA ASN A 153 -8.22 15.59 -15.28
C ASN A 153 -7.79 14.13 -15.15
N VAL A 154 -7.43 13.71 -13.93
CA VAL A 154 -7.05 12.33 -13.65
C VAL A 154 -8.29 11.58 -13.17
N ASN A 155 -8.62 10.48 -13.85
CA ASN A 155 -9.69 9.58 -13.42
C ASN A 155 -9.09 8.43 -12.59
N ALA A 156 -9.82 8.01 -11.55
CA ALA A 156 -9.42 6.89 -10.71
C ALA A 156 -9.42 5.56 -11.49
N ILE A 157 -8.48 4.69 -11.14
CA ILE A 157 -8.46 3.29 -11.60
C ILE A 157 -9.05 2.45 -10.46
N ASN A 158 -10.19 1.80 -10.72
CA ASN A 158 -10.92 1.02 -9.71
C ASN A 158 -10.71 -0.48 -9.92
N LEU A 159 -10.53 -1.21 -8.82
CA LEU A 159 -10.54 -2.67 -8.76
C LEU A 159 -11.74 -3.10 -7.92
N GLU A 160 -12.67 -3.84 -8.51
CA GLU A 160 -13.79 -4.44 -7.79
C GLU A 160 -13.49 -5.91 -7.52
N ILE A 161 -13.56 -6.33 -6.25
CA ILE A 161 -13.38 -7.72 -5.82
C ILE A 161 -14.72 -8.23 -5.30
N THR A 162 -15.26 -9.27 -5.94
CA THR A 162 -16.52 -9.91 -5.52
C THR A 162 -16.23 -11.30 -4.97
N PHE A 163 -16.67 -11.59 -3.75
CA PHE A 163 -16.59 -12.92 -3.14
C PHE A 163 -17.83 -13.73 -3.52
N LEU A 164 -17.64 -14.85 -4.24
CA LEU A 164 -18.74 -15.63 -4.83
C LEU A 164 -19.52 -16.47 -3.81
N ASP A 165 -18.94 -16.81 -2.65
CA ASP A 165 -19.65 -17.51 -1.58
C ASP A 165 -19.07 -17.17 -0.19
N GLN A 166 -19.79 -16.34 0.56
CA GLN A 166 -19.40 -15.93 1.92
C GLN A 166 -19.61 -17.04 2.97
N LYS A 167 -20.36 -18.11 2.67
CA LYS A 167 -20.68 -19.18 3.62
C LYS A 167 -19.51 -20.13 3.90
N LEU A 168 -18.44 -20.04 3.11
CA LEU A 168 -17.23 -20.84 3.28
C LEU A 168 -16.33 -20.35 4.44
N PHE A 169 -16.60 -19.17 5.00
CA PHE A 169 -15.83 -18.59 6.11
C PHE A 169 -16.68 -18.55 7.39
N ILE A 170 -16.46 -19.48 8.31
CA ILE A 170 -17.20 -19.60 9.60
C ILE A 170 -16.51 -18.79 10.71
N GLY A 171 -16.05 -17.57 10.39
CA GLY A 171 -15.45 -16.65 11.36
C GLY A 171 -16.37 -15.46 11.60
N ASN A 172 -16.70 -15.15 12.86
CA ASN A 172 -17.48 -13.97 13.26
C ASN A 172 -16.75 -12.63 13.06
N GLY A 173 -15.83 -12.55 12.09
CA GLY A 173 -15.21 -11.31 11.68
C GLY A 173 -16.04 -10.69 10.56
N THR A 174 -16.77 -9.62 10.87
CA THR A 174 -17.30 -8.73 9.82
C THR A 174 -16.13 -8.10 9.08
N THR A 175 -15.70 -8.68 7.97
CA THR A 175 -14.78 -8.04 7.02
C THR A 175 -15.57 -7.42 5.89
N ASN A 176 -16.37 -6.40 6.20
CA ASN A 176 -16.62 -5.37 5.19
C ASN A 176 -15.35 -4.52 5.15
N LEU A 177 -14.36 -4.98 4.40
CA LEU A 177 -13.24 -4.15 3.99
C LEU A 177 -13.59 -3.60 2.60
N ASP A 178 -14.60 -2.74 2.54
CA ASP A 178 -14.81 -1.84 1.40
C ASP A 178 -13.72 -0.75 1.47
N ILE A 179 -12.46 -1.15 1.31
CA ILE A 179 -11.35 -0.23 1.18
C ILE A 179 -11.00 -0.19 -0.29
N ASN A 180 -11.54 0.80 -0.98
CA ASN A 180 -11.05 1.17 -2.30
C ASN A 180 -9.62 1.72 -2.11
N LEU A 181 -8.64 0.93 -2.56
CA LEU A 181 -7.22 1.29 -2.56
C LEU A 181 -6.86 1.79 -3.95
N GLN A 182 -6.59 3.08 -4.09
CA GLN A 182 -6.03 3.62 -5.34
C GLN A 182 -4.51 3.51 -5.29
N SER A 183 -3.95 2.59 -6.09
CA SER A 183 -2.51 2.47 -6.28
C SER A 183 -1.99 3.65 -7.10
N ASN A 184 -0.98 4.35 -6.57
CA ASN A 184 -0.22 5.31 -7.36
C ASN A 184 1.16 4.75 -7.68
N THR A 185 1.35 4.50 -8.97
CA THR A 185 2.58 4.32 -9.76
C THR A 185 3.86 3.99 -8.99
N ARG A 186 4.54 2.90 -9.37
CA ARG A 186 5.90 2.56 -8.90
C ARG A 186 6.83 3.77 -8.98
N TRP A 187 7.32 4.26 -7.85
CA TRP A 187 8.22 5.41 -7.77
C TRP A 187 9.63 4.96 -7.37
N ILE A 188 10.62 5.55 -8.04
CA ILE A 188 12.05 5.20 -7.86
C ILE A 188 12.76 6.31 -7.08
N SER A 189 12.30 7.56 -7.23
CA SER A 189 12.87 8.73 -6.57
C SER A 189 11.91 9.37 -5.57
N THR A 190 12.47 10.13 -4.62
CA THR A 190 11.71 10.96 -3.66
C THR A 190 10.90 12.06 -4.35
N ALA A 191 11.38 12.54 -5.52
CA ALA A 191 10.63 13.48 -6.34
C ALA A 191 9.35 12.85 -6.90
N ASP A 192 9.42 11.60 -7.37
CA ASP A 192 8.25 10.86 -7.84
C ASP A 192 7.27 10.59 -6.69
N PHE A 193 7.78 10.19 -5.52
CA PHE A 193 6.97 9.99 -4.32
C PHE A 193 6.17 11.24 -3.97
N HIS A 194 6.80 12.41 -3.85
CA HIS A 194 6.08 13.64 -3.53
C HIS A 194 5.16 14.11 -4.66
N ARG A 195 5.52 13.90 -5.93
CA ARG A 195 4.63 14.21 -7.05
C ARG A 195 3.33 13.40 -6.98
N CYS A 196 3.40 12.12 -6.61
CA CYS A 196 2.26 11.22 -6.60
C CYS A 196 1.49 11.21 -5.26
N CYS A 197 2.18 11.45 -4.13
CA CYS A 197 1.63 11.19 -2.80
C CYS A 197 1.38 12.46 -1.96
N ALA A 198 1.87 13.63 -2.37
CA ALA A 198 1.79 14.85 -1.54
C ALA A 198 0.37 15.21 -1.12
N ASN A 199 -0.63 14.96 -1.97
CA ASN A 199 -2.03 15.31 -1.69
C ASN A 199 -2.88 14.10 -1.27
N LEU A 200 -2.27 12.94 -1.01
CA LEU A 200 -2.99 11.75 -0.56
C LEU A 200 -3.08 11.71 0.96
N SER A 201 -4.28 11.52 1.47
CA SER A 201 -4.58 11.22 2.86
C SER A 201 -6.02 10.71 2.99
N PRO A 202 -6.31 9.76 3.90
CA PRO A 202 -5.36 8.95 4.66
C PRO A 202 -4.67 7.90 3.76
N THR A 203 -3.47 7.43 4.14
CA THR A 203 -2.69 6.49 3.32
C THR A 203 -2.16 5.27 4.06
N ILE A 204 -2.03 4.16 3.34
CA ILE A 204 -1.24 2.98 3.71
C ILE A 204 -0.05 2.87 2.78
N THR A 205 1.15 2.82 3.33
CA THR A 205 2.39 2.56 2.61
C THR A 205 2.79 1.10 2.83
N ILE A 206 3.02 0.35 1.75
CA ILE A 206 3.56 -1.02 1.74
C ILE A 206 4.95 -0.98 1.10
N ILE A 207 5.92 -1.57 1.79
CA ILE A 207 7.32 -1.64 1.40
C ILE A 207 7.72 -3.12 1.31
N GLN A 208 8.34 -3.48 0.19
CA GLN A 208 8.99 -4.78 0.02
C GLN A 208 10.51 -4.60 0.09
N SER A 209 11.17 -5.29 1.04
CA SER A 209 12.64 -5.31 1.09
C SER A 209 13.21 -6.11 -0.09
N GLN A 210 14.29 -5.60 -0.70
CA GLN A 210 14.94 -6.27 -1.83
C GLN A 210 15.76 -7.47 -1.40
N ASP A 211 16.51 -7.31 -0.32
CA ASP A 211 17.48 -8.30 0.15
C ASP A 211 16.78 -9.63 0.51
N ASN A 212 15.63 -9.56 1.19
CA ASN A 212 14.95 -10.74 1.74
C ASN A 212 13.46 -10.89 1.35
N GLY A 213 12.86 -9.91 0.67
CA GLY A 213 11.46 -9.99 0.22
C GLY A 213 10.38 -9.68 1.27
N TYR A 214 10.76 -9.33 2.51
CA TYR A 214 9.80 -9.02 3.57
C TYR A 214 8.93 -7.80 3.26
N LEU A 215 7.65 -7.89 3.65
CA LEU A 215 6.59 -6.91 3.43
C LEU A 215 6.20 -6.25 4.75
N PHE A 216 6.24 -4.92 4.78
CA PHE A 216 5.94 -4.12 5.96
C PHE A 216 5.60 -2.69 5.58
N GLY A 217 5.22 -1.85 6.54
CA GLY A 217 5.01 -0.43 6.25
C GLY A 217 4.29 0.31 7.36
N GLY A 218 3.52 1.32 6.96
CA GLY A 218 2.85 2.20 7.91
C GLY A 218 1.61 2.85 7.35
N TYR A 219 0.70 3.17 8.27
CA TYR A 219 -0.50 3.95 8.05
C TYR A 219 -0.32 5.35 8.65
N THR A 220 -0.81 6.35 7.92
CA THR A 220 -0.99 7.71 8.45
C THR A 220 -2.28 8.32 7.90
N SER A 221 -2.95 9.11 8.73
CA SER A 221 -4.08 9.92 8.32
C SER A 221 -3.67 11.25 7.67
N MET A 222 -2.39 11.57 7.69
CA MET A 222 -1.85 12.86 7.25
C MET A 222 -1.33 12.79 5.81
N SER A 223 -1.27 13.96 5.18
CA SER A 223 -0.74 14.11 3.82
C SER A 223 0.80 14.12 3.79
N TRP A 224 1.37 13.64 2.69
CA TRP A 224 2.82 13.63 2.44
C TRP A 224 3.35 14.94 1.82
N ALA A 225 2.59 16.03 1.90
CA ALA A 225 3.00 17.32 1.36
C ALA A 225 4.33 17.75 2.00
N PRO A 226 5.33 18.17 1.20
CA PRO A 226 6.67 18.43 1.72
C PRO A 226 6.69 19.74 2.55
N LEU A 227 6.70 19.61 3.88
CA LEU A 227 6.73 20.75 4.81
C LEU A 227 8.07 20.96 5.53
N LYS A 228 9.06 20.10 5.29
CA LYS A 228 10.36 20.06 6.00
C LYS A 228 10.19 19.97 7.53
N ASN A 229 9.18 19.24 7.98
CA ASN A 229 8.88 19.10 9.40
C ASN A 229 8.28 17.72 9.72
N TYR A 230 8.27 17.40 11.01
CA TYR A 230 7.44 16.35 11.56
C TYR A 230 5.97 16.79 11.58
N ILE A 231 5.09 15.85 11.30
CA ILE A 231 3.65 16.08 11.27
C ILE A 231 3.00 15.31 12.42
N ASN A 232 2.13 16.01 13.14
CA ASN A 232 1.26 15.41 14.13
C ASN A 232 0.13 14.64 13.44
N ASP A 233 -0.05 13.37 13.80
CA ASP A 233 -1.17 12.55 13.33
C ASP A 233 -1.98 12.07 14.55
N PRO A 234 -3.12 12.72 14.84
CA PRO A 234 -3.95 12.36 15.99
C PRO A 234 -4.80 11.11 15.77
N ASN A 235 -4.89 10.60 14.53
CA ASN A 235 -5.83 9.53 14.16
C ASN A 235 -5.16 8.15 14.15
N HIS A 236 -4.47 7.82 15.23
CA HIS A 236 -3.88 6.51 15.49
C HIS A 236 -2.99 5.97 14.35
N PRO A 237 -1.91 6.69 13.96
CA PRO A 237 -0.92 6.16 13.03
C PRO A 237 -0.32 4.86 13.59
N PHE A 238 0.00 3.92 12.70
CA PHE A 238 0.58 2.63 13.09
C PHE A 238 1.58 2.14 12.05
N LEU A 239 2.57 1.37 12.49
CA LEU A 239 3.40 0.56 11.62
C LEU A 239 2.84 -0.86 11.56
N PHE A 240 3.22 -1.63 10.55
CA PHE A 240 2.88 -3.05 10.47
C PHE A 240 3.96 -3.85 9.76
N THR A 241 3.97 -5.16 10.04
CA THR A 241 4.67 -6.18 9.24
C THR A 241 3.64 -7.16 8.72
N LEU A 242 3.71 -7.53 7.44
CA LEU A 242 2.94 -8.62 6.85
C LEU A 242 3.77 -9.92 6.82
N THR A 243 5.06 -9.80 6.52
CA THR A 243 6.04 -10.87 6.63
C THR A 243 7.30 -10.33 7.31
N ASN A 244 8.04 -11.19 8.01
CA ASN A 244 9.23 -10.79 8.76
C ASN A 244 10.21 -11.97 8.94
N PRO A 245 11.47 -11.71 9.33
CA PRO A 245 12.47 -12.76 9.50
C PRO A 245 12.19 -13.80 10.58
N HIS A 246 11.27 -13.51 11.50
CA HIS A 246 11.01 -14.33 12.68
C HIS A 246 9.76 -15.20 12.52
N GLY A 247 9.10 -15.17 11.36
CA GLY A 247 7.86 -15.92 11.13
C GLY A 247 6.70 -15.44 12.01
N ILE A 248 6.78 -14.24 12.57
CA ILE A 248 5.71 -13.67 13.39
C ILE A 248 4.51 -13.38 12.47
N PRO A 249 3.26 -13.71 12.85
CA PRO A 249 2.09 -13.34 12.07
C PRO A 249 2.00 -11.84 11.79
N PRO A 250 1.19 -11.40 10.81
CA PRO A 250 0.99 -9.98 10.53
C PRO A 250 0.68 -9.19 11.80
N THR A 251 1.51 -8.18 12.08
CA THR A 251 1.52 -7.48 13.37
C THR A 251 1.43 -5.98 13.17
N LYS A 252 0.62 -5.32 14.01
CA LYS A 252 0.44 -3.86 14.03
C LYS A 252 1.12 -3.26 15.25
N TYR A 253 1.83 -2.16 15.06
CA TYR A 253 2.55 -1.41 16.10
C TYR A 253 1.97 0.01 16.19
N PHE A 254 1.32 0.33 17.30
CA PHE A 254 0.72 1.65 17.48
C PHE A 254 1.75 2.71 17.85
N ASN A 255 1.55 3.92 17.32
CA ASN A 255 2.36 5.08 17.65
C ASN A 255 2.13 5.50 19.11
N LYS A 256 3.20 5.94 19.78
CA LYS A 256 3.17 6.48 21.15
C LYS A 256 3.57 7.96 21.23
N MET A 257 3.86 8.57 20.08
CA MET A 257 4.34 9.95 19.93
C MET A 257 3.68 10.60 18.72
N SER A 258 2.39 10.95 18.85
CA SER A 258 1.56 11.38 17.71
C SER A 258 2.10 12.64 17.03
N THR A 259 2.74 13.53 17.80
CA THR A 259 3.33 14.80 17.34
C THR A 259 4.47 14.63 16.33
N TYR A 260 5.03 13.42 16.25
CA TYR A 260 6.14 13.08 15.36
C TYR A 260 5.82 11.81 14.57
N ALA A 261 4.57 11.68 14.10
CA ALA A 261 4.08 10.47 13.44
C ALA A 261 4.76 10.22 12.10
N ILE A 262 4.88 11.25 11.27
CA ILE A 262 5.60 11.18 9.98
C ILE A 262 6.54 12.37 9.82
N TYR A 263 7.56 12.22 8.99
CA TYR A 263 8.47 13.29 8.60
C TYR A 263 8.36 13.57 7.10
N THR A 264 8.03 14.81 6.74
CA THR A 264 7.79 15.21 5.35
C THR A 264 8.87 16.17 4.87
N HIS A 265 9.93 15.66 4.22
CA HIS A 265 10.94 16.49 3.56
C HIS A 265 11.05 16.08 2.10
N LYS A 266 11.14 17.05 1.17
CA LYS A 266 11.18 16.83 -0.29
C LYS A 266 12.26 15.88 -0.83
N SER A 267 13.18 15.43 0.01
CA SER A 267 14.34 14.59 -0.33
C SER A 267 14.28 13.24 0.39
N TYR A 268 13.16 12.97 1.07
CA TYR A 268 12.89 11.78 1.85
C TYR A 268 11.72 11.06 1.19
N GLY A 269 11.73 9.73 1.23
CA GLY A 269 10.54 8.95 0.92
C GLY A 269 9.60 8.89 2.13
N PRO A 270 8.67 7.93 2.16
CA PRO A 270 7.89 7.62 3.34
C PRO A 270 8.79 7.47 4.57
N THR A 271 8.51 8.28 5.58
CA THR A 271 9.28 8.33 6.83
C THR A 271 8.32 8.41 8.00
N PHE A 272 8.42 7.45 8.91
CA PHE A 272 7.54 7.31 10.06
C PHE A 272 8.35 7.42 11.37
N GLY A 273 7.82 8.18 12.33
CA GLY A 273 8.38 8.35 13.67
C GLY A 273 9.52 9.37 13.78
N ALA A 274 9.64 10.01 14.96
CA ALA A 274 10.70 10.95 15.36
C ALA A 274 12.13 10.39 15.24
N GLY A 275 12.29 9.08 15.40
CA GLY A 275 13.57 8.40 15.27
C GLY A 275 13.85 7.91 13.85
N HIS A 276 12.95 8.18 12.90
CA HIS A 276 12.89 7.50 11.61
C HIS A 276 12.77 5.98 11.80
N ASP A 277 11.75 5.57 12.58
CA ASP A 277 11.44 4.17 12.87
C ASP A 277 11.38 3.34 11.57
N ILE A 278 10.81 3.93 10.52
CA ILE A 278 11.02 3.54 9.12
C ILE A 278 11.44 4.78 8.34
N TYR A 279 12.54 4.69 7.60
CA TYR A 279 12.96 5.71 6.64
C TYR A 279 13.32 5.09 5.30
N ILE A 280 12.71 5.63 4.24
CA ILE A 280 13.04 5.32 2.86
C ILE A 280 13.88 6.44 2.26
N CYS A 281 15.08 6.10 1.81
CA CYS A 281 15.98 7.02 1.15
C CYS A 281 15.66 7.20 -0.33
N ASN A 282 16.21 8.25 -0.95
CA ASN A 282 16.15 8.40 -2.40
C ASN A 282 16.86 7.25 -3.13
N ASN A 283 16.28 6.76 -4.24
CA ASN A 283 16.81 5.66 -5.04
C ASN A 283 17.07 4.39 -4.20
N SER A 284 16.16 4.07 -3.27
CA SER A 284 16.28 2.96 -2.31
C SER A 284 16.34 1.56 -2.95
N ASN A 285 16.05 1.45 -4.24
CA ASN A 285 16.20 0.23 -5.04
C ASN A 285 17.64 -0.07 -5.50
N ILE A 286 18.54 0.92 -5.46
CA ILE A 286 19.94 0.74 -5.88
C ILE A 286 20.92 0.90 -4.72
N ASN A 287 20.60 1.71 -3.70
CA ASN A 287 21.46 1.96 -2.56
C ASN A 287 20.83 1.51 -1.24
N LYS A 288 21.68 1.19 -0.25
CA LYS A 288 21.28 0.61 1.05
C LYS A 288 21.23 1.68 2.16
N ASN A 289 20.73 2.88 1.84
CA ASN A 289 20.65 3.98 2.81
C ASN A 289 19.27 4.12 3.47
N SER A 290 18.30 3.27 3.13
CA SER A 290 17.03 3.19 3.88
C SER A 290 17.28 2.50 5.21
N SER A 291 16.58 2.92 6.27
CA SER A 291 16.86 2.46 7.62
C SER A 291 15.62 2.19 8.47
N ILE A 292 15.77 1.25 9.40
CA ILE A 292 14.81 0.94 10.47
C ILE A 292 15.45 1.33 11.81
N ASN A 293 14.86 2.30 12.50
CA ASN A 293 15.25 2.71 13.86
C ASN A 293 14.15 2.42 14.89
N PHE A 294 13.17 1.61 14.53
CA PHE A 294 12.15 1.10 15.45
C PHE A 294 12.81 0.43 16.67
N PRO A 295 12.31 0.62 17.92
CA PRO A 295 10.99 1.15 18.31
C PRO A 295 11.02 2.53 19.00
N HIS A 296 11.61 3.54 18.36
CA HIS A 296 11.68 4.88 18.93
C HIS A 296 10.28 5.49 19.19
N SER A 297 9.43 5.55 18.16
CA SER A 297 8.15 6.30 18.19
C SER A 297 6.91 5.40 18.24
N TYR A 298 7.11 4.09 18.14
CA TYR A 298 6.05 3.08 18.16
C TYR A 298 6.30 2.06 19.27
N PHE A 299 5.24 1.39 19.74
CA PHE A 299 5.37 0.32 20.73
C PHE A 299 5.90 -0.96 20.09
N ASP A 300 6.90 -1.58 20.70
CA ASP A 300 7.36 -2.91 20.34
C ASP A 300 6.57 -3.96 21.12
N THR A 301 5.71 -4.69 20.42
CA THR A 301 4.91 -5.78 20.99
C THR A 301 5.55 -7.15 20.79
N THR A 302 6.64 -7.24 20.01
CA THR A 302 7.33 -8.50 19.67
C THR A 302 8.68 -8.64 20.37
N ASN A 303 9.17 -7.58 20.99
CA ASN A 303 10.49 -7.47 21.62
C ASN A 303 11.66 -7.74 20.65
N GLN A 304 11.44 -7.56 19.35
CA GLN A 304 12.46 -7.76 18.31
C GLN A 304 13.14 -6.46 17.88
N GLY A 305 12.58 -5.31 18.26
CA GLY A 305 13.06 -4.00 17.82
C GLY A 305 13.19 -3.92 16.31
N SER A 306 14.25 -3.27 15.84
CA SER A 306 14.47 -3.04 14.39
C SER A 306 14.54 -4.34 13.57
N ASN A 307 14.91 -5.46 14.20
CA ASN A 307 15.04 -6.75 13.52
C ASN A 307 13.68 -7.31 13.07
N THR A 308 12.57 -6.86 13.68
CA THR A 308 11.22 -7.34 13.32
C THR A 308 10.82 -7.05 11.88
N PHE A 309 11.46 -6.09 11.20
CA PHE A 309 11.09 -5.69 9.84
C PHE A 309 11.90 -6.43 8.76
N THR A 310 13.22 -6.28 8.80
CA THR A 310 14.11 -6.84 7.75
C THR A 310 15.25 -7.70 8.30
N GLY A 311 15.38 -7.80 9.63
CA GLY A 311 16.51 -8.41 10.30
C GLY A 311 17.79 -7.55 10.28
N ASN A 312 17.76 -6.40 9.60
CA ASN A 312 18.87 -5.47 9.50
C ASN A 312 18.40 -4.03 9.69
N LYS A 313 19.29 -3.16 10.19
CA LYS A 313 18.97 -1.73 10.28
C LYS A 313 18.91 -1.06 8.93
N ALA A 314 19.80 -1.41 8.00
CA ALA A 314 19.86 -0.83 6.67
C ALA A 314 19.39 -1.83 5.61
N PHE A 315 18.65 -1.38 4.60
CA PHE A 315 18.08 -2.24 3.57
C PHE A 315 17.89 -1.50 2.24
N ARG A 316 17.71 -2.29 1.17
CA ARG A 316 17.22 -1.81 -0.13
C ARG A 316 15.75 -2.18 -0.29
N THR A 317 15.02 -1.42 -1.10
CA THR A 317 13.61 -1.69 -1.41
C THR A 317 13.46 -2.29 -2.80
N ARG A 318 12.70 -3.37 -2.91
CA ARG A 318 12.30 -3.91 -4.22
C ARG A 318 11.19 -3.07 -4.81
N ASP A 319 10.17 -2.82 -4.00
CA ASP A 319 8.97 -2.09 -4.40
C ASP A 319 8.41 -1.30 -3.21
N ILE A 320 7.72 -0.21 -3.51
CA ILE A 320 7.05 0.61 -2.53
C ILE A 320 5.78 1.16 -3.13
N GLU A 321 4.68 0.95 -2.43
CA GLU A 321 3.35 1.33 -2.88
C GLU A 321 2.67 2.15 -1.81
N VAL A 322 1.99 3.21 -2.24
CA VAL A 322 1.24 4.09 -1.35
C VAL A 322 -0.18 4.12 -1.87
N TYR A 323 -1.09 3.73 -0.99
CA TYR A 323 -2.51 3.63 -1.29
C TYR A 323 -3.27 4.68 -0.51
N GLN A 324 -4.09 5.46 -1.20
CA GLN A 324 -5.09 6.30 -0.53
C GLN A 324 -6.29 5.43 -0.12
N LEU A 325 -6.75 5.58 1.13
CA LEU A 325 -8.02 5.01 1.54
C LEU A 325 -9.11 6.03 1.19
N VAL A 326 -10.08 5.63 0.38
CA VAL A 326 -11.27 6.44 0.13
C VAL A 326 -12.45 5.84 0.89
N GLN A 327 -13.13 6.65 1.70
CA GLN A 327 -14.41 6.26 2.29
C GLN A 327 -15.50 6.37 1.23
N MET A 328 -16.39 5.38 1.18
CA MET A 328 -17.61 5.44 0.36
C MET A 328 -18.69 6.27 1.03
#